data_AF-A0A6M3LSI4-F1
#
_entry.id   AF-A0A6M3LSI4-F1
#
_cell.length_a   1.000
_cell.length_b   1.000
_cell.length_c   1.000
_cell.angle_alpha   90.00
_cell.angle_beta   90.00
_cell.angle_gamma   90.00
#
_symmetry.space_group_name_H-M   'P 1'
#
loop_
_entity.id
_entity.type
_entity.pdbx_description
1 polymer ?
#
loop_
_entity_poly.entity_id
_entity_poly.type
_entity_poly.pdbx_seq_one_letter_code
_entity_poly.pdbx_strand_id
1 'polypeptide(L)'
;MENKQALSLLCPLYPNGHNDFIPMCLEEMELHSAKNADYAKGGDPLGNFKRVSAILKVWGYNIPPYLVALIYALKQQDAYMWMLSQGYEGQVEGVASRLQDDSIYKKLVRILYNEARNH
;
A
#
# COMPACT_ATOMS: atom_id res chain seq x y z
N MET A 1 7.24 -10.22 -19.98
CA MET A 1 8.64 -10.44 -20.41
C MET A 1 9.59 -9.64 -19.52
N GLU A 2 9.20 -8.43 -19.11
CA GLU A 2 9.95 -7.51 -18.24
C GLU A 2 10.24 -8.07 -16.83
N ASN A 3 9.28 -8.74 -16.17
CA ASN A 3 9.48 -9.25 -14.81
C ASN A 3 10.55 -10.35 -14.69
N LYS A 4 10.71 -11.20 -15.71
CA LYS A 4 11.77 -12.23 -15.69
C LYS A 4 13.17 -11.60 -15.69
N GLN A 5 13.33 -10.50 -16.42
CA GLN A 5 14.59 -9.78 -16.50
C GLN A 5 14.89 -9.04 -15.19
N ALA A 6 13.88 -8.38 -14.60
CA ALA A 6 14.00 -7.75 -13.28
C ALA A 6 14.38 -8.78 -12.19
N LEU A 7 13.73 -9.95 -12.16
CA LEU A 7 14.04 -11.01 -11.20
C LEU A 7 15.48 -11.53 -11.32
N SER A 8 15.97 -11.73 -12.55
CA SER A 8 17.35 -12.19 -12.76
C SER A 8 18.41 -11.21 -12.24
N LEU A 9 18.06 -9.93 -12.14
CA LEU A 9 18.94 -8.88 -11.62
C LEU A 9 18.79 -8.69 -10.11
N LEU A 10 17.56 -8.72 -9.59
CA LEU A 10 17.27 -8.42 -8.19
C LEU A 10 17.56 -9.60 -7.26
N CYS A 11 17.23 -10.84 -7.64
CA CYS A 11 17.42 -12.00 -6.75
C CYS A 11 18.89 -12.19 -6.29
N PRO A 12 19.90 -12.08 -7.17
CA PRO A 12 21.31 -12.18 -6.75
C PRO A 12 21.77 -11.07 -5.79
N LEU A 13 21.11 -9.89 -5.81
CA LEU A 13 21.46 -8.77 -4.93
C LEU A 13 20.98 -8.99 -3.48
N TYR A 14 19.98 -9.86 -3.28
CA TYR A 14 19.38 -10.12 -1.97
C TYR A 14 19.32 -11.64 -1.68
N PRO A 15 20.47 -12.33 -1.59
CA PRO A 15 20.54 -13.80 -1.62
C PRO A 15 19.99 -14.49 -0.36
N ASN A 16 19.76 -13.74 0.72
CA ASN A 16 19.29 -14.28 2.00
C ASN A 16 17.76 -14.16 2.18
N GLY A 17 17.05 -13.56 1.22
CA GLY A 17 15.59 -13.40 1.27
C GLY A 17 14.83 -14.66 0.83
N HIS A 18 13.54 -14.73 1.15
CA HIS A 18 12.67 -15.77 0.58
C HIS A 18 12.55 -15.57 -0.94
N ASN A 19 12.56 -16.66 -1.71
CA ASN A 19 12.55 -16.63 -3.18
C ASN A 19 11.34 -15.85 -3.74
N ASP A 20 10.19 -15.92 -3.07
CA ASP A 20 8.96 -15.25 -3.51
C ASP A 20 8.86 -13.78 -3.05
N PHE A 21 9.75 -13.31 -2.16
CA PHE A 21 9.66 -11.97 -1.60
C PHE A 21 9.83 -10.88 -2.67
N ILE A 22 10.84 -11.04 -3.55
CA ILE A 22 11.09 -10.09 -4.64
C ILE A 22 9.97 -10.12 -5.70
N PRO A 23 9.51 -11.29 -6.19
CA PRO A 23 8.30 -11.37 -7.01
C PRO A 23 7.11 -10.62 -6.42
N MET A 24 6.78 -10.84 -5.14
CA MET A 24 5.69 -10.15 -4.47
C MET A 24 5.89 -8.62 -4.43
N CYS A 25 7.11 -8.15 -4.17
CA CYS A 25 7.40 -6.72 -4.22
C CYS A 25 7.20 -6.12 -5.62
N LEU A 26 7.57 -6.84 -6.68
CA LEU A 26 7.34 -6.37 -8.06
C LEU A 26 5.85 -6.29 -8.38
N GLU A 27 5.06 -7.29 -7.98
CA GLU A 27 3.60 -7.28 -8.13
C GLU A 27 2.96 -6.11 -7.36
N GLU A 28 3.42 -5.84 -6.14
CA GLU A 28 2.98 -4.68 -5.36
C GLU A 28 3.34 -3.35 -6.01
N MET A 29 4.52 -3.24 -6.65
CA MET A 29 4.93 -2.03 -7.39
C MET A 29 4.02 -1.79 -8.58
N GLU A 30 3.69 -2.83 -9.35
CA GLU A 30 2.75 -2.76 -10.47
C GLU A 30 1.35 -2.35 -10.00
N LEU A 31 0.83 -3.00 -8.96
CA LEU A 31 -0.49 -2.70 -8.39
C LEU A 31 -0.56 -1.28 -7.86
N HIS A 32 0.48 -0.83 -7.13
CA HIS A 32 0.56 0.53 -6.63
C HIS A 32 0.54 1.53 -7.78
N SER A 33 1.36 1.31 -8.82
CA SER A 33 1.42 2.18 -10.00
C SER A 33 0.06 2.28 -10.70
N ALA A 34 -0.59 1.13 -10.93
CA ALA A 34 -1.91 1.08 -11.57
C ALA A 34 -2.99 1.81 -10.76
N LYS A 35 -3.12 1.50 -9.47
CA LYS A 35 -4.11 2.16 -8.58
C LYS A 35 -3.84 3.66 -8.47
N ASN A 36 -2.58 4.06 -8.43
CA ASN A 36 -2.22 5.46 -8.29
C ASN A 36 -2.52 6.27 -9.55
N ALA A 37 -2.47 5.66 -10.74
CA ALA A 37 -2.92 6.30 -11.97
C ALA A 37 -4.39 6.76 -11.86
N ASP A 38 -5.26 5.94 -11.26
CA ASP A 38 -6.67 6.26 -11.02
C ASP A 38 -6.85 7.38 -9.98
N TYR A 39 -6.12 7.33 -8.86
CA TYR A 39 -6.31 8.28 -7.76
C TYR A 39 -5.61 9.64 -7.95
N ALA A 40 -4.51 9.66 -8.70
CA ALA A 40 -3.71 10.85 -8.92
C ALA A 40 -3.99 11.52 -10.26
N LYS A 41 -4.41 10.78 -11.30
CA LYS A 41 -4.62 11.28 -12.67
C LYS A 41 -3.44 12.15 -13.17
N GLY A 42 -2.20 11.74 -12.85
CA GLY A 42 -0.97 12.47 -13.16
C GLY A 42 -0.56 13.57 -12.16
N GLY A 43 -1.31 13.75 -11.07
CA GLY A 43 -0.97 14.64 -9.96
C GLY A 43 -0.08 13.98 -8.89
N ASP A 44 -0.11 14.55 -7.68
CA ASP A 44 0.66 14.05 -6.53
C ASP A 44 0.32 12.58 -6.21
N PRO A 45 1.29 11.65 -6.26
CA PRO A 45 1.13 10.24 -5.90
C PRO A 45 0.56 9.97 -4.50
N LEU A 46 0.74 10.92 -3.58
CA LEU A 46 0.25 10.86 -2.21
C LEU A 46 -0.92 11.82 -1.97
N GLY A 47 -1.43 12.44 -3.04
CA GLY A 47 -2.44 13.48 -3.00
C GLY A 47 -3.74 13.02 -2.36
N ASN A 48 -4.11 11.74 -2.47
CA ASN A 48 -5.31 11.22 -1.82
C ASN A 48 -5.25 11.39 -0.29
N PHE A 49 -4.14 11.03 0.34
CA PHE A 49 -3.97 11.14 1.79
C PHE A 49 -3.95 12.59 2.25
N LYS A 50 -3.30 13.48 1.48
CA LYS A 50 -3.25 14.91 1.75
C LYS A 50 -4.64 15.56 1.63
N ARG A 51 -5.41 15.21 0.60
CA ARG A 51 -6.80 15.68 0.43
C ARG A 51 -7.71 15.23 1.57
N VAL A 52 -7.67 13.95 1.94
CA VAL A 52 -8.51 13.44 3.04
C VAL A 52 -8.11 14.07 4.37
N SER A 53 -6.81 14.23 4.65
CA SER A 53 -6.32 14.96 5.82
C SER A 53 -6.88 16.40 5.86
N ALA A 54 -6.86 17.12 4.73
CA ALA A 54 -7.42 18.46 4.63
C ALA A 54 -8.95 18.48 4.85
N ILE A 55 -9.70 17.50 4.32
CA ILE A 55 -11.14 17.37 4.54
C ILE A 55 -11.44 17.12 6.03
N LEU A 56 -10.73 16.21 6.68
CA LEU A 56 -10.90 15.90 8.10
C LEU A 56 -10.67 17.14 8.98
N LYS A 57 -9.73 18.00 8.59
CA LYS A 57 -9.46 19.27 9.29
C LYS A 57 -10.66 20.22 9.25
N VAL A 58 -11.44 20.25 8.17
CA VAL A 58 -12.68 21.04 8.08
C VAL A 58 -13.70 20.58 9.14
N TRP A 59 -13.69 19.29 9.49
CA TRP A 59 -14.54 18.72 10.54
C TRP A 59 -13.95 18.79 11.94
N GLY A 60 -12.85 19.52 12.13
CA GLY A 60 -12.20 19.70 13.44
C GLY A 60 -11.22 18.58 13.82
N TYR A 61 -10.96 17.61 12.92
CA TYR A 61 -10.00 16.55 13.17
C TYR A 61 -8.62 16.90 12.61
N ASN A 62 -7.63 17.10 13.48
CA ASN A 62 -6.26 17.38 13.06
C ASN A 62 -5.47 16.07 12.82
N ILE A 63 -5.85 15.34 11.76
CA ILE A 63 -5.23 14.06 11.39
C ILE A 63 -4.23 14.27 10.25
N PRO A 64 -2.92 14.05 10.46
CA PRO A 64 -1.92 14.20 9.41
C PRO A 64 -2.04 13.10 8.33
N PRO A 65 -1.54 13.33 7.10
CA PRO A 65 -1.69 12.39 5.98
C PRO A 65 -1.16 10.98 6.26
N TYR A 66 -0.05 10.83 7.01
CA TYR A 66 0.49 9.52 7.36
C TYR A 66 -0.47 8.70 8.26
N LEU A 67 -1.26 9.36 9.13
CA LEU A 67 -2.28 8.67 9.91
C LEU A 67 -3.49 8.30 9.07
N VAL A 68 -3.83 9.08 8.04
CA VAL A 68 -4.85 8.68 7.05
C VAL A 68 -4.44 7.40 6.33
N ALA A 69 -3.18 7.33 5.87
CA ALA A 69 -2.64 6.11 5.26
C ALA A 69 -2.65 4.92 6.23
N LEU A 70 -2.36 5.16 7.53
CA LEU A 70 -2.41 4.13 8.56
C LEU A 70 -3.83 3.62 8.81
N ILE A 71 -4.83 4.50 8.79
CA ILE A 71 -6.25 4.11 8.89
C ILE A 71 -6.64 3.23 7.69
N TYR A 72 -6.15 3.53 6.49
CA TYR A 72 -6.40 2.70 5.31
C TYR A 72 -5.72 1.33 5.43
N ALA A 73 -4.49 1.27 5.95
CA ALA A 73 -3.85 0.00 6.27
C ALA A 73 -4.67 -0.80 7.30
N LEU A 74 -5.12 -0.15 8.38
CA LEU A 74 -5.95 -0.77 9.42
C LEU A 74 -7.25 -1.35 8.85
N LYS A 75 -7.90 -0.64 7.91
CA LYS A 75 -9.09 -1.14 7.20
C LYS A 75 -8.80 -2.45 6.45
N GLN A 76 -7.68 -2.54 5.74
CA GLN A 76 -7.31 -3.76 5.01
C GLN A 76 -6.94 -4.89 5.97
N GLN A 77 -6.25 -4.55 7.07
CA GLN A 77 -5.90 -5.49 8.13
C GLN A 77 -7.11 -6.10 8.82
N ASP A 78 -8.07 -5.28 9.23
CA ASP A 78 -9.33 -5.75 9.81
C ASP A 78 -10.08 -6.68 8.85
N ALA A 79 -10.18 -6.28 7.58
CA ALA A 79 -10.89 -7.05 6.56
C ALA A 79 -10.32 -8.48 6.38
N TYR A 80 -9.00 -8.64 6.22
CA TYR A 80 -8.44 -9.99 6.06
C TYR A 80 -8.48 -10.81 7.35
N MET A 81 -8.35 -10.18 8.54
CA MET A 81 -8.46 -10.91 9.80
C MET A 81 -9.87 -11.44 10.01
N TRP A 82 -10.88 -10.63 9.71
CA TRP A 82 -12.27 -11.07 9.74
C TRP A 82 -12.51 -12.19 8.73
N MET A 83 -12.07 -12.05 7.48
CA MET A 83 -12.17 -13.08 6.43
C MET A 83 -11.58 -14.43 6.87
N LEU A 84 -10.35 -14.41 7.41
CA LEU A 84 -9.69 -15.60 7.95
C LEU A 84 -10.50 -16.24 9.09
N SER A 85 -11.06 -15.43 9.99
CA SER A 85 -11.88 -15.93 11.09
C SER A 85 -13.17 -16.62 10.64
N GLN A 86 -13.71 -16.22 9.48
CA GLN A 86 -14.95 -16.76 8.93
C GLN A 86 -14.72 -17.86 7.89
N GLY A 87 -13.47 -18.12 7.48
CA GLY A 87 -13.18 -18.96 6.31
C GLY A 87 -13.78 -18.40 5.02
N TYR A 88 -13.83 -17.07 4.89
CA TYR A 88 -14.49 -16.36 3.78
C TYR A 88 -13.47 -15.66 2.88
N GLU A 89 -13.55 -15.88 1.56
CA GLU A 89 -12.56 -15.37 0.59
C GLU A 89 -12.98 -14.06 -0.09
N GLY A 90 -14.14 -13.49 0.23
CA GLY A 90 -14.63 -12.30 -0.48
C GLY A 90 -15.15 -12.59 -1.89
N GLN A 91 -15.94 -11.65 -2.44
CA GLN A 91 -16.48 -11.74 -3.81
C GLN A 91 -15.72 -10.87 -4.82
N VAL A 92 -15.03 -9.82 -4.35
CA VAL A 92 -14.34 -8.83 -5.18
C VAL A 92 -12.86 -8.76 -4.81
N GLU A 93 -12.57 -8.63 -3.51
CA GLU A 93 -11.22 -8.62 -2.96
C GLU A 93 -11.14 -9.70 -1.88
N GLY A 94 -10.24 -10.67 -2.08
CA GLY A 94 -9.98 -11.75 -1.13
C GLY A 94 -8.79 -11.52 -0.24
N VAL A 95 -8.47 -12.51 0.59
CA VAL A 95 -7.48 -12.41 1.67
C VAL A 95 -6.12 -11.97 1.12
N ALA A 96 -5.68 -12.58 0.02
CA ALA A 96 -4.40 -12.26 -0.61
C ALA A 96 -4.34 -10.80 -1.11
N SER A 97 -5.38 -10.33 -1.79
CA SER A 97 -5.44 -8.94 -2.28
C SER A 97 -5.48 -7.90 -1.15
N ARG A 98 -6.14 -8.23 -0.04
CA ARG A 98 -6.20 -7.39 1.17
C ARG A 98 -4.84 -7.31 1.87
N LEU A 99 -4.13 -8.44 1.98
CA LEU A 99 -2.76 -8.48 2.50
C LEU A 99 -1.79 -7.66 1.63
N GLN A 100 -1.93 -7.75 0.30
CA GLN A 100 -1.13 -6.98 -0.64
C GLN A 100 -1.37 -5.47 -0.48
N ASP A 101 -2.63 -5.04 -0.38
CA ASP A 101 -2.97 -3.63 -0.14
C ASP A 101 -2.44 -3.13 1.21
N ASP A 102 -2.57 -3.91 2.28
CA ASP A 102 -2.02 -3.58 3.61
C ASP A 102 -0.49 -3.38 3.53
N SER A 103 0.21 -4.29 2.85
CA SER A 103 1.67 -4.20 2.60
C SER A 103 2.05 -2.95 1.82
N ILE A 104 1.27 -2.53 0.81
CA ILE A 104 1.48 -1.28 0.07
C ILE A 104 1.23 -0.08 0.99
N TYR A 105 0.10 -0.03 1.71
CA TYR A 105 -0.22 1.10 2.59
C TYR A 105 0.83 1.29 3.68
N LYS A 106 1.37 0.22 4.26
CA LYS A 106 2.47 0.30 5.24
C LYS A 106 3.73 0.97 4.67
N LYS A 107 4.06 0.74 3.40
CA LYS A 107 5.15 1.46 2.71
C LYS A 107 4.82 2.94 2.54
N LEU A 108 3.58 3.26 2.15
CA LEU A 108 3.11 4.65 1.99
C LEU A 108 3.08 5.42 3.30
N VAL A 109 2.68 4.77 4.41
CA VAL A 109 2.77 5.33 5.77
C VAL A 109 4.21 5.73 6.08
N ARG A 110 5.18 4.85 5.83
CA ARG A 110 6.60 5.13 6.07
C ARG A 110 7.09 6.34 5.25
N ILE A 111 6.69 6.43 3.98
CA ILE A 111 7.05 7.56 3.11
C ILE A 111 6.47 8.87 3.67
N LEU A 112 5.16 8.92 3.91
CA LEU A 112 4.47 10.11 4.43
C LEU A 112 4.97 10.53 5.81
N TYR A 113 5.29 9.58 6.67
CA TYR A 113 5.84 9.85 8.00
C TYR A 113 7.22 10.50 7.91
N ASN A 114 8.08 10.02 7.01
CA ASN A 114 9.39 10.61 6.78
C ASN A 114 9.28 12.01 6.17
N GLU A 115 8.40 12.22 5.18
CA GLU A 115 8.13 13.55 4.61
C GLU A 115 7.71 14.55 5.70
N ALA A 116 6.81 14.14 6.61
CA ALA A 116 6.33 15.01 7.69
C ALA A 116 7.40 15.38 8.73
N ARG A 117 8.54 14.68 8.78
CA ARG A 117 9.64 14.95 9.74
C ARG A 117 10.81 15.71 9.14
N ASN A 118 10.93 15.72 7.81
CA ASN A 118 11.98 16.41 7.09
C ASN A 118 11.60 17.87 6.76
N HIS A 119 10.46 18.32 7.25
CA HIS A 119 9.91 19.68 7.17
C HIS A 119 9.59 20.18 8.59
#